data_AF-A0A8R7P080-F1
#
_entry.id   AF-A0A8R7P080-F1
#
_cell.length_a   1.000
_cell.length_b   1.000
_cell.length_c   1.000
_cell.angle_alpha   90.00
_cell.angle_beta   90.00
_cell.angle_gamma   90.00
#
_symmetry.space_group_name_H-M   'P 1'
#
loop_
_entity.id
_entity.type
_entity.pdbx_description
1 polymer ?
#
loop_
_entity_poly.entity_id
_entity_poly.type
_entity_poly.pdbx_seq_one_letter_code
_entity_poly.pdbx_strand_id
1 'polypeptide(L)'
;MATAASPPAAASARASAIRSRAGRLSLPAALPADGRGDTATTYKELGLYSWKRRIEDAVIRVELSASNALEREEARRIEHEEVLQSHNLWDNPAKSHETLSALSDAIRAVDHLKDLLYKAEEAKLISQLAGMDVINGELFKQAYDISLDASEFLDRYQMYELLKGPYDKEGACIMVTAGSEGVASELWAEKLFDMYTSWAQRQGCKEGLVEKIASTSGHTQFAAMEIESEYMFGTLSGEKGMHRMIYSSVENSGTGK
;
A
#
# COMPACT_ATOMS: atom_id res chain seq x y z
N MET A 1 29.79 -5.66 -52.18
CA MET A 1 29.57 -6.99 -51.58
C MET A 1 28.70 -6.79 -50.34
N ALA A 2 27.42 -7.10 -50.48
CA ALA A 2 26.46 -7.05 -49.38
C ALA A 2 26.48 -8.40 -48.66
N THR A 3 26.63 -8.39 -47.33
CA THR A 3 26.41 -9.56 -46.48
C THR A 3 25.38 -9.19 -45.42
N ALA A 4 24.21 -9.82 -45.55
CA ALA A 4 23.11 -9.78 -44.60
C ALA A 4 23.29 -10.85 -43.52
N ALA A 5 22.88 -10.56 -42.27
CA ALA A 5 22.25 -11.52 -41.37
C ALA A 5 21.74 -10.85 -40.06
N SER A 6 20.41 -10.81 -39.95
CA SER A 6 19.50 -10.88 -38.78
C SER A 6 19.50 -9.83 -37.64
N PRO A 7 18.30 -9.34 -37.23
CA PRO A 7 18.08 -8.41 -36.11
C PRO A 7 17.83 -9.14 -34.77
N PRO A 8 18.10 -8.51 -33.61
CA PRO A 8 17.67 -9.04 -32.32
C PRO A 8 16.19 -8.73 -32.05
N ALA A 9 15.56 -9.68 -31.36
CA ALA A 9 14.13 -9.83 -31.17
C ALA A 9 13.45 -8.70 -30.38
N ALA A 10 12.20 -8.42 -30.75
CA ALA A 10 11.31 -7.47 -30.11
C ALA A 10 11.03 -7.84 -28.63
N ALA A 11 11.28 -6.90 -27.73
CA ALA A 11 10.90 -6.99 -26.32
C ALA A 11 9.38 -6.82 -26.19
N SER A 12 8.69 -7.89 -25.79
CA SER A 12 7.26 -7.84 -25.48
C SER A 12 7.05 -7.17 -24.11
N ALA A 13 6.32 -6.06 -24.08
CA ALA A 13 5.78 -5.48 -22.86
C ALA A 13 4.80 -6.48 -22.21
N ARG A 14 5.15 -7.00 -21.03
CA ARG A 14 4.23 -7.78 -20.20
C ARG A 14 3.53 -6.84 -19.23
N ALA A 15 2.25 -6.61 -19.47
CA ALA A 15 1.35 -5.97 -18.51
C ALA A 15 1.27 -6.83 -17.23
N SER A 16 1.58 -6.21 -16.09
CA SER A 16 1.44 -6.77 -14.75
C SER A 16 -0.05 -6.93 -14.43
N ALA A 17 -0.52 -8.18 -14.40
CA ALA A 17 -1.86 -8.51 -13.90
C ALA A 17 -1.79 -8.67 -12.39
N ILE A 18 -2.29 -7.68 -11.66
CA ILE A 18 -2.54 -7.75 -10.22
C ILE A 18 -3.58 -8.87 -10.00
N ARG A 19 -3.12 -10.04 -9.53
CA ARG A 19 -4.03 -11.10 -9.07
C ARG A 19 -4.48 -10.78 -7.65
N SER A 20 -5.67 -10.20 -7.53
CA SER A 20 -6.38 -10.10 -6.26
C SER A 20 -6.68 -11.50 -5.74
N ARG A 21 -6.21 -11.79 -4.53
CA ARG A 21 -6.39 -13.08 -3.86
C ARG A 21 -7.76 -13.08 -3.21
N ALA A 22 -8.80 -13.44 -3.98
CA ALA A 22 -10.11 -13.73 -3.42
C ALA A 22 -10.02 -14.97 -2.51
N GLY A 23 -10.04 -14.77 -1.21
CA GLY A 23 -10.21 -15.84 -0.24
C GLY A 23 -11.52 -16.59 -0.52
N ARG A 24 -11.47 -17.92 -0.60
CA ARG A 24 -12.67 -18.76 -0.69
C ARG A 24 -13.44 -18.63 0.62
N LEU A 25 -14.42 -17.74 0.66
CA LEU A 25 -15.42 -17.69 1.71
C LEU A 25 -16.43 -18.81 1.45
N SER A 26 -16.40 -19.85 2.27
CA SER A 26 -17.46 -20.85 2.37
C SER A 26 -18.70 -20.17 2.98
N LEU A 27 -19.76 -20.02 2.18
CA LEU A 27 -21.05 -19.46 2.60
C LEU A 27 -21.79 -20.42 3.56
N PRO A 28 -22.48 -19.90 4.60
CA PRO A 28 -23.32 -20.73 5.45
C PRO A 28 -24.61 -21.12 4.71
N ALA A 29 -25.01 -22.39 4.83
CA ALA A 29 -26.20 -22.93 4.22
C ALA A 29 -27.46 -22.56 5.03
N ALA A 30 -28.21 -21.57 4.58
CA ALA A 30 -29.61 -21.38 4.97
C ALA A 30 -30.39 -20.73 3.81
N LEU A 31 -31.21 -21.54 3.13
CA LEU A 31 -32.11 -21.14 2.04
C LEU A 31 -33.52 -20.86 2.60
N PRO A 32 -34.26 -19.87 2.08
CA PRO A 32 -35.71 -19.88 2.15
C PRO A 32 -36.26 -20.83 1.07
N ALA A 33 -37.16 -21.72 1.49
CA ALA A 33 -37.87 -22.63 0.61
C ALA A 33 -39.09 -21.92 0.01
N ASP A 34 -38.91 -21.15 -1.06
CA ASP A 34 -40.01 -20.83 -1.97
C ASP A 34 -39.49 -20.63 -3.40
N GLY A 35 -39.87 -21.56 -4.27
CA GLY A 35 -39.41 -21.65 -5.65
C GLY A 35 -40.17 -20.72 -6.58
N ARG A 36 -39.61 -19.54 -6.86
CA ARG A 36 -39.90 -18.75 -8.08
C ARG A 36 -38.93 -17.57 -8.32
N GLY A 37 -37.67 -17.69 -7.91
CA GLY A 37 -36.63 -16.71 -8.23
C GLY A 37 -35.41 -17.43 -8.83
N ASP A 38 -34.90 -16.93 -9.95
CA ASP A 38 -33.63 -17.38 -10.52
C ASP A 38 -32.55 -17.18 -9.45
N THR A 39 -32.03 -18.27 -8.90
CA THR A 39 -30.99 -18.23 -7.86
C THR A 39 -29.79 -17.39 -8.29
N ALA A 40 -29.45 -17.40 -9.59
CA ALA A 40 -28.42 -16.55 -10.19
C ALA A 40 -28.73 -15.05 -10.12
N THR A 41 -30.00 -14.65 -10.23
CA THR A 41 -30.46 -13.27 -10.07
C THR A 41 -30.37 -12.86 -8.60
N THR A 42 -30.79 -13.74 -7.68
CA THR A 42 -30.67 -13.51 -6.24
C THR A 42 -29.21 -13.39 -5.79
N TYR A 43 -28.28 -14.20 -6.32
CA TYR A 43 -26.85 -14.07 -6.02
C TYR A 43 -26.22 -12.81 -6.62
N LYS A 44 -26.66 -12.36 -7.80
CA LYS A 44 -26.25 -11.07 -8.38
C LYS A 44 -26.74 -9.91 -7.54
N GLU A 45 -28.00 -9.93 -7.10
CA GLU A 45 -28.60 -8.92 -6.23
C GLU A 45 -27.92 -8.89 -4.85
N LEU A 46 -27.64 -10.05 -4.25
CA LEU A 46 -26.90 -10.15 -2.98
C LEU A 46 -25.44 -9.67 -3.13
N GLY A 47 -24.79 -9.96 -4.26
CA GLY A 47 -23.45 -9.46 -4.59
C GLY A 47 -23.43 -7.93 -4.72
N LEU A 48 -24.37 -7.37 -5.49
CA LEU A 48 -24.55 -5.93 -5.65
C LEU A 48 -24.83 -5.23 -4.32
N TYR A 49 -25.69 -5.81 -3.48
CA TYR A 49 -25.98 -5.26 -2.14
C TYR A 49 -24.72 -5.24 -1.26
N SER A 50 -23.93 -6.31 -1.29
CA SER A 50 -22.67 -6.38 -0.51
C SER A 50 -21.65 -5.33 -0.97
N TRP A 51 -21.55 -5.08 -2.28
CA TRP A 51 -20.65 -4.09 -2.85
C TRP A 51 -21.15 -2.67 -2.58
N LYS A 52 -22.46 -2.44 -2.71
CA LYS A 52 -23.10 -1.16 -2.41
C LYS A 52 -22.80 -0.73 -0.98
N ARG A 53 -23.00 -1.64 -0.03
CA ARG A 53 -22.70 -1.39 1.38
C ARG A 53 -21.23 -1.07 1.60
N ARG A 54 -20.31 -1.76 0.92
CA ARG A 54 -18.86 -1.47 1.03
C ARG A 54 -18.50 -0.09 0.47
N ILE A 55 -19.12 0.31 -0.64
CA ILE A 55 -18.97 1.66 -1.19
C ILE A 55 -19.49 2.69 -0.19
N GLU A 56 -20.70 2.50 0.34
CA GLU A 56 -21.31 3.40 1.33
C GLU A 56 -20.44 3.52 2.59
N ASP A 57 -19.97 2.40 3.14
CA ASP A 57 -19.10 2.38 4.32
C ASP A 57 -17.74 3.07 4.06
N ALA A 58 -17.18 2.94 2.86
CA ALA A 58 -15.93 3.60 2.46
C ALA A 58 -16.14 5.11 2.29
N VAL A 59 -17.21 5.51 1.58
CA VAL A 59 -17.59 6.91 1.38
C VAL A 59 -17.82 7.61 2.72
N ILE A 60 -18.58 7.03 3.63
CA ILE A 60 -18.83 7.63 4.96
C ILE A 60 -17.53 7.83 5.72
N ARG A 61 -16.62 6.84 5.68
CA ARG A 61 -15.31 6.94 6.34
C ARG A 61 -14.46 8.05 5.75
N VAL A 62 -14.41 8.14 4.43
CA VAL A 62 -13.66 9.18 3.72
C VAL A 62 -14.27 10.55 3.99
N GLU A 63 -15.58 10.74 3.81
CA GLU A 63 -16.27 12.01 4.06
C GLU A 63 -16.00 12.52 5.49
N LEU A 64 -16.12 11.66 6.51
CA LEU A 64 -15.89 12.06 7.90
C LEU A 64 -14.41 12.37 8.18
N SER A 65 -13.52 11.44 7.81
CA SER A 65 -12.11 11.52 8.20
C SER A 65 -11.33 12.52 7.36
N ALA A 66 -11.55 12.51 6.03
CA ALA A 66 -10.85 13.38 5.11
C ALA A 66 -11.30 14.84 5.25
N SER A 67 -12.58 15.12 5.54
CA SER A 67 -13.03 16.50 5.79
C SER A 67 -12.37 17.11 7.03
N ASN A 68 -12.28 16.35 8.13
CA ASN A 68 -11.58 16.80 9.33
C ASN A 68 -10.08 16.98 9.06
N ALA A 69 -9.45 16.04 8.36
CA ALA A 69 -8.05 16.16 7.95
C ALA A 69 -7.82 17.39 7.06
N LEU A 70 -8.73 17.67 6.13
CA LEU A 70 -8.64 18.79 5.21
C LEU A 70 -8.68 20.12 5.95
N GLU A 71 -9.61 20.28 6.90
CA GLU A 71 -9.68 21.48 7.73
C GLU A 71 -8.36 21.73 8.49
N ARG A 72 -7.75 20.67 9.04
CA ARG A 72 -6.47 20.75 9.75
C ARG A 72 -5.29 21.09 8.83
N GLU A 73 -5.24 20.51 7.63
CA GLU A 73 -4.18 20.80 6.66
C GLU A 73 -4.32 22.21 6.04
N GLU A 74 -5.55 22.68 5.80
CA GLU A 74 -5.79 24.05 5.33
C GLU A 74 -5.39 25.08 6.40
N ALA A 75 -5.69 24.83 7.68
CA ALA A 75 -5.21 25.67 8.77
C ALA A 75 -3.67 25.74 8.83
N ARG A 76 -2.99 24.58 8.70
CA ARG A 76 -1.51 24.53 8.63
C ARG A 76 -0.95 25.27 7.42
N ARG A 77 -1.57 25.14 6.24
CA ARG A 77 -1.18 25.87 5.05
C ARG A 77 -1.22 27.39 5.31
N ILE A 78 -2.32 27.88 5.87
CA ILE A 78 -2.50 29.31 6.18
C ILE A 78 -1.45 29.79 7.19
N GLU A 79 -1.21 29.03 8.26
CA GLU A 79 -0.18 29.37 9.25
C GLU A 79 1.21 29.52 8.59
N HIS A 80 1.60 28.59 7.72
CA HIS A 80 2.87 28.69 7.00
C HIS A 80 2.91 29.87 6.02
N GLU A 81 1.80 30.20 5.34
CA GLU A 81 1.69 31.38 4.50
C GLU A 81 1.87 32.68 5.30
N GLU A 82 1.28 32.78 6.48
CA GLU A 82 1.43 33.94 7.38
C GLU A 82 2.88 34.09 7.88
N VAL A 83 3.55 32.98 8.22
CA VAL A 83 4.97 33.00 8.58
C VAL A 83 5.82 33.52 7.43
N LEU A 84 5.54 33.11 6.19
CA LEU A 84 6.26 33.59 5.00
C LEU A 84 5.98 35.07 4.71
N GLN A 85 4.78 35.57 4.98
CA GLN A 85 4.44 36.99 4.82
C GLN A 85 5.12 37.88 5.87
N SER A 86 5.32 37.36 7.08
CA SER A 86 5.90 38.12 8.20
C SER A 86 7.43 38.09 8.24
N HIS A 87 8.07 37.10 7.60
CA HIS A 87 9.53 36.92 7.62
C HIS A 87 10.17 37.38 6.31
N ASN A 88 11.27 38.14 6.41
CA ASN A 88 12.16 38.35 5.28
C ASN A 88 12.92 37.05 4.98
N LEU A 89 12.64 36.42 3.84
CA LEU A 89 13.26 35.16 3.40
C LEU A 89 14.79 35.22 3.28
N TRP A 90 15.36 36.42 3.26
CA TRP A 90 16.79 36.67 3.11
C TRP A 90 17.56 36.68 4.44
N ASP A 91 16.86 36.77 5.58
CA ASP A 91 17.51 36.85 6.89
C ASP A 91 18.05 35.48 7.36
N ASN A 92 17.40 34.38 6.99
CA ASN A 92 17.86 33.03 7.31
C ASN A 92 17.45 32.01 6.22
N PRO A 93 18.35 31.70 5.27
CA PRO A 93 18.01 30.84 4.14
C PRO A 93 17.65 29.40 4.56
N ALA A 94 18.22 28.90 5.66
CA ALA A 94 17.92 27.55 6.16
C ALA A 94 16.48 27.45 6.68
N LYS A 95 16.06 28.42 7.51
CA LYS A 95 14.67 28.49 7.99
C LYS A 95 13.69 28.70 6.85
N SER A 96 14.01 29.56 5.88
CA SER A 96 13.14 29.79 4.73
C SER A 96 12.93 28.51 3.89
N HIS A 97 13.98 27.70 3.69
CA HIS A 97 13.84 26.42 3.00
C HIS A 97 12.92 25.46 3.77
N GLU A 98 13.07 25.39 5.10
CA GLU A 98 12.21 24.56 5.96
C GLU A 98 10.74 24.99 5.88
N THR A 99 10.44 26.28 6.01
CA THR A 99 9.04 26.77 5.93
C THR A 99 8.43 26.56 4.54
N LEU A 100 9.21 26.77 3.47
CA LEU A 100 8.76 26.53 2.10
C LEU A 100 8.49 25.04 1.84
N SER A 101 9.35 24.15 2.38
CA SER A 101 9.14 22.71 2.31
C SER A 101 7.86 22.30 3.05
N ALA A 102 7.67 22.81 4.27
CA ALA A 102 6.47 22.54 5.08
C ALA A 102 5.19 23.06 4.41
N LEU A 103 5.24 24.25 3.79
CA LEU A 103 4.12 24.77 3.00
C LEU A 103 3.82 23.88 1.80
N SER A 104 4.86 23.44 1.07
CA SER A 104 4.68 22.56 -0.08
C SER A 104 4.07 21.21 0.32
N ASP A 105 4.48 20.64 1.44
CA ASP A 105 3.89 19.43 2.01
C ASP A 105 2.42 19.63 2.37
N ALA A 106 2.08 20.75 3.04
CA ALA A 106 0.70 21.08 3.39
C ALA A 106 -0.19 21.27 2.15
N ILE A 107 0.30 21.97 1.11
CA ILE A 107 -0.42 22.12 -0.16
C ILE A 107 -0.70 20.75 -0.80
N ARG A 108 0.32 19.89 -0.91
CA ARG A 108 0.15 18.52 -1.44
C ARG A 108 -0.89 17.74 -0.64
N ALA A 109 -0.85 17.84 0.68
CA ALA A 109 -1.83 17.18 1.55
C ALA A 109 -3.26 17.66 1.29
N VAL A 110 -3.51 18.97 1.20
CA VAL A 110 -4.87 19.47 0.91
C VAL A 110 -5.33 19.06 -0.49
N ASP A 111 -4.45 19.09 -1.50
CA ASP A 111 -4.79 18.69 -2.86
C ASP A 111 -5.18 17.20 -2.93
N HIS A 112 -4.42 16.33 -2.25
CA HIS A 112 -4.74 14.92 -2.16
C HIS A 112 -6.05 14.64 -1.40
N LEU A 113 -6.31 15.36 -0.31
CA LEU A 113 -7.57 15.22 0.45
C LEU A 113 -8.78 15.71 -0.36
N LYS A 114 -8.63 16.76 -1.17
CA LYS A 114 -9.68 17.23 -2.09
C LYS A 114 -9.97 16.22 -3.19
N ASP A 115 -8.94 15.65 -3.79
CA ASP A 115 -9.08 14.57 -4.79
C ASP A 115 -9.76 13.33 -4.18
N LEU A 116 -9.42 13.00 -2.93
CA LEU A 116 -10.03 11.88 -2.20
C LEU A 116 -11.53 12.11 -1.94
N LEU A 117 -11.92 13.31 -1.52
CA LEU A 117 -13.33 13.68 -1.34
C LEU A 117 -14.09 13.64 -2.67
N TYR A 118 -13.50 14.15 -3.75
CA TYR A 118 -14.08 14.09 -5.08
C TYR A 118 -14.35 12.64 -5.54
N LYS A 119 -13.36 11.75 -5.35
CA LYS A 119 -13.51 10.31 -5.66
C LYS A 119 -14.61 9.63 -4.83
N ALA A 120 -14.73 10.00 -3.56
CA ALA A 120 -15.80 9.50 -2.69
C ALA A 120 -17.18 9.98 -3.16
N GLU A 121 -17.31 11.25 -3.54
CA GLU A 121 -18.53 11.81 -4.12
C GLU A 121 -18.90 11.11 -5.44
N GLU A 122 -17.93 10.88 -6.33
CA GLU A 122 -18.15 10.14 -7.58
C GLU A 122 -18.66 8.71 -7.30
N ALA A 123 -17.99 7.97 -6.42
CA ALA A 123 -18.42 6.62 -6.04
C ALA A 123 -19.82 6.60 -5.41
N LYS A 124 -20.15 7.61 -4.60
CA LYS A 124 -21.49 7.80 -4.00
C LYS A 124 -22.56 8.03 -5.06
N LEU A 125 -22.33 8.94 -6.01
CA LEU A 125 -23.26 9.24 -7.09
C LEU A 125 -23.53 8.01 -7.95
N ILE A 126 -22.48 7.28 -8.33
CA ILE A 126 -22.61 6.04 -9.10
C ILE A 126 -23.39 4.99 -8.30
N SER A 127 -23.11 4.84 -7.00
CA SER A 127 -23.85 3.90 -6.14
C SER A 127 -25.36 4.24 -6.04
N GLN A 128 -25.69 5.53 -5.94
CA GLN A 128 -27.08 6.01 -5.89
C GLN A 128 -27.83 5.76 -7.21
N LEU A 129 -27.21 6.11 -8.33
CA LEU A 129 -27.76 5.90 -9.66
C LEU A 129 -27.95 4.41 -9.99
N ALA A 130 -27.07 3.53 -9.47
CA ALA A 130 -27.19 2.08 -9.66
C ALA A 130 -28.41 1.51 -8.94
N GLY A 131 -28.79 2.10 -7.80
CA GLY A 131 -30.02 1.76 -7.09
C GLY A 131 -31.31 2.16 -7.80
N MET A 132 -31.23 2.96 -8.87
CA MET A 132 -32.36 3.40 -9.67
C MET A 132 -32.49 2.62 -10.99
N ASP A 133 -31.70 1.54 -11.17
CA ASP A 133 -31.58 0.76 -12.42
C ASP A 133 -31.17 1.60 -13.65
N VAL A 134 -30.51 2.75 -13.42
CA VAL A 134 -30.13 3.70 -14.48
C VAL A 134 -28.77 3.35 -15.10
N ILE A 135 -27.96 2.49 -14.46
CA ILE A 135 -26.57 2.23 -14.87
C ILE A 135 -26.26 0.75 -15.10
N ASN A 136 -25.33 0.48 -16.03
CA ASN A 136 -24.78 -0.85 -16.28
C ASN A 136 -23.79 -1.28 -15.16
N GLY A 137 -23.72 -2.59 -14.90
CA GLY A 137 -22.88 -3.17 -13.82
C GLY A 137 -21.37 -2.90 -13.92
N GLU A 138 -20.86 -2.48 -15.08
CA GLU A 138 -19.45 -2.08 -15.24
C GLU A 138 -19.13 -0.76 -14.51
N LEU A 139 -20.03 0.23 -14.61
CA LEU A 139 -19.87 1.51 -13.92
C LEU A 139 -19.95 1.32 -12.40
N PHE A 140 -20.81 0.40 -11.94
CA PHE A 140 -20.87 0.06 -10.52
C PHE A 140 -19.60 -0.62 -10.01
N LYS A 141 -18.98 -1.48 -10.83
CA LYS A 141 -17.66 -2.05 -10.50
C LYS A 141 -16.59 -0.96 -10.42
N GLN A 142 -16.60 0.01 -11.33
CA GLN A 142 -15.70 1.16 -11.26
C GLN A 142 -15.86 1.94 -9.95
N ALA A 143 -17.08 2.21 -9.51
CA ALA A 143 -17.33 2.85 -8.21
C ALA A 143 -16.81 2.03 -7.02
N TYR A 144 -16.94 0.70 -7.09
CA TYR A 144 -16.35 -0.20 -6.10
C TYR A 144 -14.82 -0.09 -6.06
N ASP A 145 -14.17 -0.14 -7.22
CA ASP A 145 -12.70 -0.04 -7.31
C ASP A 145 -12.22 1.35 -6.81
N ILE A 146 -12.90 2.44 -7.20
CA ILE A 146 -12.63 3.80 -6.68
C ILE A 146 -12.79 3.87 -5.16
N SER A 147 -13.84 3.25 -4.60
CA SER A 147 -14.07 3.25 -3.16
C SER A 147 -12.99 2.48 -2.39
N LEU A 148 -12.44 1.42 -2.99
CA LEU A 148 -11.35 0.64 -2.40
C LEU A 148 -10.06 1.46 -2.40
N ASP A 149 -9.71 2.05 -3.54
CA ASP A 149 -8.52 2.90 -3.68
C ASP A 149 -8.57 4.11 -2.72
N ALA A 150 -9.74 4.73 -2.58
CA ALA A 150 -9.98 5.82 -1.64
C ALA A 150 -9.79 5.37 -0.18
N SER A 151 -10.32 4.20 0.19
CA SER A 151 -10.12 3.65 1.55
C SER A 151 -8.65 3.36 1.82
N GLU A 152 -7.94 2.74 0.88
CA GLU A 152 -6.51 2.44 1.04
C GLU A 152 -5.66 3.70 1.14
N PHE A 153 -6.00 4.73 0.36
CA PHE A 153 -5.34 6.04 0.46
C PHE A 153 -5.57 6.67 1.83
N LEU A 154 -6.81 6.65 2.33
CA LEU A 154 -7.15 7.19 3.65
C LEU A 154 -6.36 6.48 4.76
N ASP A 155 -6.28 5.15 4.71
CA ASP A 155 -5.54 4.34 5.69
C ASP A 155 -4.04 4.72 5.69
N ARG A 156 -3.44 4.89 4.50
CA ARG A 156 -2.05 5.36 4.38
C ARG A 156 -1.86 6.77 4.93
N TYR A 157 -2.76 7.69 4.61
CA TYR A 157 -2.71 9.06 5.11
C TYR A 157 -2.81 9.10 6.65
N GLN A 158 -3.74 8.35 7.23
CA GLN A 158 -3.88 8.25 8.68
C GLN A 158 -2.63 7.65 9.34
N MET A 159 -2.03 6.64 8.72
CA MET A 159 -0.75 6.10 9.18
C MET A 159 0.34 7.17 9.18
N TYR A 160 0.49 7.95 8.10
CA TYR A 160 1.48 9.02 8.02
C TYR A 160 1.24 10.12 9.07
N GLU A 161 0.00 10.39 9.44
CA GLU A 161 -0.32 11.35 10.51
C GLU A 161 0.13 10.86 11.90
N LEU A 162 0.17 9.55 12.12
CA LEU A 162 0.66 8.94 13.36
C LEU A 162 2.19 8.95 13.45
N LEU A 163 2.88 9.01 12.31
CA LEU A 163 4.33 9.03 12.20
C LEU A 163 4.89 10.45 12.48
N LYS A 164 5.34 10.66 13.72
CA LYS A 164 5.88 11.95 14.21
C LYS A 164 7.35 11.88 14.63
N GLY A 165 8.02 10.77 14.35
CA GLY A 165 9.44 10.59 14.60
C GLY A 165 10.30 11.48 13.70
N PRO A 166 11.51 11.84 14.15
CA PRO A 166 12.39 12.78 13.44
C PRO A 166 12.84 12.28 12.06
N TYR A 167 12.89 10.95 11.88
CA TYR A 167 13.31 10.31 10.63
C TYR A 167 12.16 9.59 9.94
N ASP A 168 10.93 9.75 10.42
CA ASP A 168 9.83 8.92 9.93
C ASP A 168 9.55 9.17 8.46
N LYS A 169 9.70 10.42 8.00
CA LYS A 169 9.54 10.85 6.60
C LYS A 169 10.61 10.28 5.65
N GLU A 170 11.75 9.83 6.18
CA GLU A 170 12.90 9.40 5.39
C GLU A 170 12.70 8.01 4.78
N GLY A 171 13.55 7.70 3.80
CA GLY A 171 13.74 6.34 3.30
C GLY A 171 14.20 5.37 4.39
N ALA A 172 14.16 4.07 4.09
CA ALA A 172 14.54 3.04 5.05
C ALA A 172 15.70 2.19 4.53
N CYS A 173 16.64 1.85 5.41
CA CYS A 173 17.63 0.81 5.17
C CYS A 173 17.24 -0.44 5.97
N ILE A 174 16.98 -1.54 5.27
CA ILE A 174 16.67 -2.84 5.86
C ILE A 174 17.96 -3.65 5.91
N MET A 175 18.35 -4.08 7.11
CA MET A 175 19.48 -4.97 7.33
C MET A 175 18.98 -6.27 7.95
N VAL A 176 19.29 -7.39 7.31
CA VAL A 176 18.95 -8.73 7.77
C VAL A 176 20.24 -9.49 8.05
N THR A 177 20.39 -9.98 9.28
CA THR A 177 21.54 -10.76 9.72
C THR A 177 21.08 -12.12 10.24
N ALA A 178 21.77 -13.19 9.85
CA ALA A 178 21.58 -14.50 10.45
C ALA A 178 22.03 -14.46 11.93
N GLY A 179 21.08 -14.60 12.86
CA GLY A 179 21.33 -14.39 14.29
C GLY A 179 22.06 -15.52 15.02
N SER A 180 22.08 -16.73 14.46
CA SER A 180 22.78 -17.88 15.05
C SER A 180 23.56 -18.65 13.99
N GLU A 181 24.66 -19.28 14.39
CA GLU A 181 25.40 -20.18 13.53
C GLU A 181 24.53 -21.38 13.14
N GLY A 182 24.37 -21.62 11.84
CA GLY A 182 23.61 -22.74 11.31
C GLY A 182 22.92 -22.42 9.98
N VAL A 183 22.94 -23.40 9.07
CA VAL A 183 22.35 -23.30 7.73
C VAL A 183 20.87 -22.91 7.77
N ALA A 184 20.12 -23.36 8.78
CA ALA A 184 18.70 -23.02 8.93
C ALA A 184 18.48 -21.52 9.19
N SER A 185 19.36 -20.86 9.94
CA SER A 185 19.27 -19.43 10.24
C SER A 185 19.64 -18.59 9.02
N GLU A 186 20.62 -19.04 8.24
CA GLU A 186 21.04 -18.39 6.99
C GLU A 186 19.95 -18.50 5.90
N LEU A 187 19.32 -19.67 5.77
CA LEU A 187 18.15 -19.88 4.91
C LEU A 187 16.95 -19.02 5.34
N TRP A 188 16.76 -18.81 6.64
CA TRP A 188 15.69 -17.95 7.13
C TRP A 188 15.98 -16.48 6.84
N ALA A 189 17.21 -16.03 7.06
CA ALA A 189 17.65 -14.68 6.71
C ALA A 189 17.44 -14.39 5.21
N GLU A 190 17.77 -15.34 4.34
CA GLU A 190 17.53 -15.25 2.90
C GLU A 190 16.04 -15.08 2.57
N LYS A 191 15.17 -15.94 3.12
CA LYS A 191 13.71 -15.84 2.91
C LYS A 191 13.12 -14.54 3.43
N LEU A 192 13.60 -14.07 4.57
CA LEU A 192 13.13 -12.82 5.18
C LEU A 192 13.54 -11.62 4.33
N PHE A 193 14.77 -11.62 3.80
CA PHE A 193 15.24 -10.60 2.87
C PHE A 193 14.41 -10.57 1.59
N ASP A 194 14.18 -11.73 0.96
CA ASP A 194 13.37 -11.85 -0.27
C ASP A 194 11.91 -11.41 -0.05
N MET A 195 11.36 -11.64 1.16
CA MET A 195 10.04 -11.15 1.55
C MET A 195 9.98 -9.62 1.50
N TYR A 196 10.96 -8.94 2.11
CA TYR A 196 11.01 -7.47 2.11
C TYR A 196 11.28 -6.91 0.72
N THR A 197 12.12 -7.54 -0.10
CA THR A 197 12.35 -7.13 -1.49
C THR A 197 11.05 -7.23 -2.30
N SER A 198 10.34 -8.36 -2.17
CA SER A 198 9.05 -8.56 -2.84
C SER A 198 7.98 -7.58 -2.34
N TRP A 199 8.01 -7.23 -1.05
CA TRP A 199 7.10 -6.25 -0.47
C TRP A 199 7.38 -4.85 -1.02
N ALA A 200 8.64 -4.41 -1.04
CA ALA A 200 9.04 -3.10 -1.57
C ALA A 200 8.61 -2.92 -3.04
N GLN A 201 8.81 -3.96 -3.86
CA GLN A 201 8.36 -3.99 -5.26
C GLN A 201 6.84 -3.86 -5.41
N ARG A 202 6.06 -4.49 -4.52
CA ARG A 202 4.59 -4.39 -4.54
C ARG A 202 4.09 -3.02 -4.11
N GLN A 203 4.82 -2.32 -3.25
CA GLN A 203 4.53 -0.94 -2.90
C GLN A 203 4.92 0.05 -4.00
N GLY A 204 5.63 -0.40 -5.04
CA GLY A 204 6.13 0.46 -6.11
C GLY A 204 7.26 1.39 -5.67
N CYS A 205 7.91 1.09 -4.55
CA CYS A 205 9.05 1.85 -4.06
C CYS A 205 10.29 1.57 -4.91
N LYS A 206 11.24 2.51 -4.92
CA LYS A 206 12.55 2.29 -5.54
C LYS A 206 13.47 1.61 -4.53
N GLU A 207 13.80 0.34 -4.76
CA GLU A 207 14.76 -0.41 -3.96
C GLU A 207 16.17 -0.47 -4.57
N GLY A 208 17.20 -0.46 -3.72
CA GLY A 208 18.59 -0.64 -4.08
C GLY A 208 19.26 -1.68 -3.18
N LEU A 209 19.83 -2.73 -3.78
CA LEU A 209 20.67 -3.67 -3.02
C LEU A 209 21.99 -2.98 -2.66
N VAL A 210 22.29 -2.88 -1.37
CA VAL A 210 23.52 -2.26 -0.86
C VAL A 210 24.61 -3.31 -0.75
N GLU A 211 24.32 -4.42 -0.07
CA GLU A 211 25.28 -5.48 0.19
C GLU A 211 24.58 -6.82 0.40
N LYS A 212 25.19 -7.91 -0.06
CA LYS A 212 24.78 -9.27 0.25
C LYS A 212 26.02 -10.14 0.47
N ILE A 213 26.16 -10.68 1.67
CA ILE A 213 27.27 -11.54 2.08
C ILE A 213 26.75 -12.96 2.23
N ALA A 214 27.33 -13.87 1.45
CA ALA A 214 27.07 -15.30 1.57
C ALA A 214 28.02 -15.95 2.60
N SER A 215 27.51 -16.92 3.35
CA SER A 215 28.30 -17.75 4.27
C SER A 215 29.06 -18.86 3.53
N THR A 216 29.87 -19.63 4.25
CA THR A 216 30.55 -20.84 3.74
C THR A 216 29.57 -21.89 3.19
N SER A 217 28.32 -21.91 3.68
CA SER A 217 27.29 -22.84 3.20
C SER A 217 26.66 -22.39 1.87
N GLY A 218 26.92 -21.15 1.43
CA GLY A 218 26.34 -20.53 0.24
C GLY A 218 25.05 -19.74 0.51
N HIS A 219 24.54 -19.74 1.74
CA HIS A 219 23.33 -19.01 2.14
C HIS A 219 23.63 -17.60 2.67
N THR A 220 22.59 -16.79 2.85
CA THR A 220 22.75 -15.38 3.25
C THR A 220 23.13 -15.26 4.73
N GLN A 221 24.33 -14.76 5.01
CA GLN A 221 24.76 -14.40 6.36
C GLN A 221 24.31 -12.99 6.73
N PHE A 222 24.42 -12.07 5.78
CA PHE A 222 24.02 -10.67 5.91
C PHE A 222 23.51 -10.14 4.57
N ALA A 223 22.46 -9.33 4.61
CA ALA A 223 21.99 -8.59 3.44
C ALA A 223 21.43 -7.23 3.86
N ALA A 224 21.70 -6.21 3.05
CA ALA A 224 21.25 -4.85 3.25
C ALA A 224 20.63 -4.30 1.95
N MET A 225 19.48 -3.63 2.07
CA MET A 225 18.86 -2.89 0.98
C MET A 225 18.38 -1.52 1.46
N GLU A 226 18.45 -0.55 0.58
CA GLU A 226 17.86 0.78 0.75
C GLU A 226 16.54 0.85 -0.01
N ILE A 227 15.54 1.47 0.59
CA ILE A 227 14.24 1.76 -0.02
C ILE A 227 14.03 3.27 0.03
N GLU A 228 14.06 3.88 -1.16
CA GLU A 228 13.80 5.29 -1.38
C GLU A 228 12.28 5.49 -1.57
N SER A 229 11.60 5.88 -0.49
CA SER A 229 10.21 6.36 -0.54
C SER A 229 9.92 7.18 0.72
N GLU A 230 8.97 8.10 0.63
CA GLU A 230 8.51 8.89 1.77
C GLU A 230 7.85 7.98 2.82
N TYR A 231 8.03 8.33 4.09
CA TYR A 231 7.44 7.63 5.24
C TYR A 231 7.87 6.17 5.44
N MET A 232 8.93 5.72 4.75
CA MET A 232 9.36 4.31 4.78
C MET A 232 9.98 3.91 6.12
N PHE A 233 10.82 4.77 6.69
CA PHE A 233 11.44 4.48 7.98
C PHE A 233 10.38 4.34 9.07
N GLY A 234 9.43 5.27 9.15
CA GLY A 234 8.36 5.23 10.12
C GLY A 234 7.49 3.97 9.96
N THR A 235 7.17 3.61 8.72
CA THR A 235 6.37 2.41 8.40
C THR A 235 7.08 1.11 8.83
N LEU A 236 8.39 0.99 8.58
CA LEU A 236 9.18 -0.21 8.89
C LEU A 236 9.75 -0.22 10.32
N SER A 237 9.64 0.88 11.06
CA SER A 237 10.19 1.00 12.42
C SER A 237 9.65 -0.08 13.36
N GLY A 238 8.38 -0.51 13.17
CA GLY A 238 7.74 -1.57 13.92
C GLY A 238 8.27 -2.98 13.63
N GLU A 239 8.94 -3.17 12.49
CA GLU A 239 9.52 -4.46 12.07
C GLU A 239 10.91 -4.71 12.66
N LYS A 240 11.47 -3.72 13.35
CA LYS A 240 12.77 -3.83 14.00
C LYS A 240 12.72 -4.84 15.13
N GLY A 241 13.41 -5.96 14.97
CA GLY A 241 13.53 -6.95 16.04
C GLY A 241 14.07 -8.30 15.57
N MET A 242 14.02 -9.27 16.48
CA MET A 242 14.36 -10.66 16.16
C MET A 242 13.15 -11.37 15.58
N HIS A 243 13.25 -11.81 14.33
CA HIS A 243 12.22 -12.58 13.63
C HIS A 243 12.49 -14.07 13.79
N ARG A 244 11.58 -14.79 14.47
CA ARG A 244 11.74 -16.22 14.76
C ARG A 244 10.88 -17.09 13.86
N MET A 245 11.50 -17.97 13.09
CA MET A 245 10.81 -19.05 12.39
C MET A 245 10.79 -20.32 13.27
N ILE A 246 9.59 -20.85 13.53
CA ILE A 246 9.40 -22.17 14.12
C ILE A 246 8.76 -23.04 13.04
N TYR A 247 9.47 -24.08 12.60
CA TYR A 247 8.95 -25.04 11.63
C TYR A 247 9.18 -26.47 12.15
N SER A 248 8.25 -27.37 11.87
CA SER A 248 8.45 -28.80 12.10
C SER A 248 9.30 -29.37 10.96
N SER A 249 10.60 -29.56 11.19
CA SER A 249 11.42 -30.39 10.30
C SER A 249 11.11 -31.87 10.56
N VAL A 250 10.81 -32.62 9.49
CA VAL A 250 10.60 -34.07 9.53
C VAL A 250 11.91 -34.82 9.86
N GLU A 251 13.08 -34.16 9.79
CA GLU A 251 14.38 -34.80 10.00
C GLU A 251 14.74 -35.10 11.46
N ASN A 252 13.95 -34.67 12.44
CA ASN A 252 14.27 -34.89 13.87
C ASN A 252 13.53 -36.06 14.54
N SER A 253 12.84 -36.92 13.77
CA SER A 253 12.07 -38.07 14.32
C SER A 253 12.73 -39.43 14.09
N GLY A 254 14.07 -39.50 14.01
CA GLY A 254 14.73 -40.66 13.43
C GLY A 254 16.04 -41.17 14.06
N THR A 255 16.36 -40.88 15.32
CA THR A 255 17.43 -41.64 16.02
C THR A 255 17.13 -41.76 17.52
N GLY A 256 16.19 -42.63 17.86
CA GLY A 256 16.17 -43.32 19.14
C GLY A 256 16.53 -44.79 18.90
N LYS A 257 17.79 -45.15 19.16
CA LYS A 257 18.20 -46.52 19.47
C LYS A 257 18.68 -46.54 20.91
#